data_AF-A0A2E3BBQ4-F1
#
_entry.id   AF-A0A2E3BBQ4-F1
#
_cell.length_a   1.000
_cell.length_b   1.000
_cell.length_c   1.000
_cell.angle_alpha   90.00
_cell.angle_beta   90.00
_cell.angle_gamma   90.00
#
_symmetry.space_group_name_H-M   'P 1'
#
loop_
_entity.id
_entity.type
_entity.pdbx_description
1 polymer ?
#
loop_
_entity_poly.entity_id
_entity_poly.type
_entity_poly.pdbx_seq_one_letter_code
_entity_poly.pdbx_strand_id
1 'polypeptide(L)'
;MLFAFLLSIEVVWFSCEPFQRQQLLEALGRDDLARIIQLDPYFPLLPQIYQLRLEDHEKALEEIEQERELFEKDAEAATSIKTETLDWQATGQHYAARMLCRKPKTQNLDNVSKQKIYRWVDEDGHTHFGEKPSLSNQAPNNEVEDLTKQYAALEQAVQLSMEYPNWAGDSFIESELKKQGKMVHKVLSHYVPKEYQRQINLKIILFKNVQEFEDYRDEQKGNAQWGAYYSSASNSIFLPRYSSVEQTMAVARHEMTHAMLAGMIGPVPVWLNEGLAEYMESFSWQMNTAIAQPRVEQYGRLKNTSMTKLANTEHQDFYGSNQQMNYLQAAASMYFLLDHQAGRQWLKRSLAFYGQNPCRKVSSDQLFAQAYPGGIESAGRNFNAWLDKGKFSTHRY
;
A
#
# COMPACT_ATOMS: atom_id res chain seq x y z
N MET A 1 -21.05 -23.34 34.19
CA MET A 1 -20.98 -23.50 32.71
C MET A 1 -19.68 -22.93 32.13
N LEU A 2 -19.28 -21.70 32.48
CA LEU A 2 -18.05 -21.09 31.97
C LEU A 2 -16.78 -21.91 32.26
N PHE A 3 -16.64 -22.45 33.48
CA PHE A 3 -15.48 -23.26 33.87
C PHE A 3 -15.37 -24.58 33.08
N ALA A 4 -16.51 -25.23 32.82
CA ALA A 4 -16.55 -26.46 32.02
C ALA A 4 -16.22 -26.19 30.54
N PHE A 5 -16.66 -25.06 30.00
CA PHE A 5 -16.31 -24.60 28.66
C PHE A 5 -14.81 -24.31 28.54
N LEU A 6 -14.23 -23.61 29.51
CA LEU A 6 -12.80 -23.31 29.56
C LEU A 6 -11.94 -24.57 29.69
N LEU A 7 -12.33 -25.54 30.53
CA LEU A 7 -11.67 -26.84 30.61
C LEU A 7 -11.76 -27.62 29.28
N SER A 8 -12.87 -27.52 28.56
CA SER A 8 -13.01 -28.18 27.27
C SER A 8 -12.08 -27.58 26.20
N ILE A 9 -11.88 -26.26 26.22
CA ILE A 9 -10.91 -25.57 25.34
C ILE A 9 -9.48 -26.02 25.66
N GLU A 10 -9.15 -26.15 26.95
CA GLU A 10 -7.83 -26.58 27.40
C GLU A 10 -7.52 -28.03 26.94
N VAL A 11 -8.50 -28.94 27.06
CA VAL A 11 -8.36 -30.32 26.59
C VAL A 11 -8.17 -30.38 25.06
N VAL A 12 -8.90 -29.54 24.32
CA VAL A 12 -8.76 -29.42 22.86
C VAL A 12 -7.37 -28.86 22.51
N TRP A 13 -6.89 -27.84 23.22
CA TRP A 13 -5.58 -27.23 23.01
C TRP A 13 -4.42 -28.24 23.10
N PHE A 14 -4.42 -29.08 24.13
CA PHE A 14 -3.40 -30.13 24.29
C PHE A 14 -3.46 -31.20 23.19
N SER A 15 -4.64 -31.42 22.60
CA SER A 15 -4.87 -32.44 21.58
C SER A 15 -4.71 -31.94 20.13
N CYS A 16 -4.50 -30.65 19.93
CA CYS A 16 -4.43 -30.02 18.61
C CYS A 16 -3.00 -29.99 18.04
N GLU A 17 -2.85 -30.10 16.73
CA GLU A 17 -1.59 -29.79 16.04
C GLU A 17 -1.33 -28.27 16.03
N PRO A 18 -0.08 -27.78 15.82
CA PRO A 18 0.24 -26.35 15.85
C PRO A 18 -0.67 -25.47 14.97
N PHE A 19 -1.06 -25.96 13.80
CA PHE A 19 -2.01 -25.28 12.91
C PHE A 19 -3.41 -25.15 13.52
N GLN A 20 -3.90 -26.20 14.19
CA GLN A 20 -5.22 -26.20 14.84
C GLN A 20 -5.21 -25.35 16.11
N ARG A 21 -4.08 -25.29 16.83
CA ARG A 21 -3.86 -24.38 17.95
C ARG A 21 -3.97 -22.93 17.53
N GLN A 22 -3.38 -22.57 16.39
CA GLN A 22 -3.50 -21.22 15.85
C GLN A 22 -4.96 -20.90 15.49
N GLN A 23 -5.68 -21.82 14.84
CA GLN A 23 -7.11 -21.63 14.54
C GLN A 23 -7.98 -21.51 15.81
N LEU A 24 -7.63 -22.22 16.88
CA LEU A 24 -8.34 -22.13 18.16
C LEU A 24 -8.13 -20.75 18.81
N LEU A 25 -6.91 -20.22 18.77
CA LEU A 25 -6.62 -18.86 19.25
C LEU A 25 -7.31 -17.78 18.41
N GLU A 26 -7.37 -17.97 17.09
CA GLU A 26 -8.14 -17.13 16.16
C GLU A 26 -9.64 -17.13 16.48
N ALA A 27 -10.22 -18.30 16.74
CA ALA A 27 -11.63 -18.39 17.15
C ALA A 27 -11.91 -17.73 18.51
N LEU A 28 -10.90 -17.65 19.38
CA LEU A 28 -10.99 -16.96 20.68
C LEU A 28 -10.66 -15.47 20.59
N GLY A 29 -10.28 -14.96 19.41
CA GLY A 29 -9.87 -13.57 19.19
C GLY A 29 -8.55 -13.21 19.87
N ARG A 30 -7.69 -14.20 20.14
CA ARG A 30 -6.44 -14.07 20.92
C ARG A 30 -5.21 -14.51 20.13
N ASP A 31 -5.07 -13.98 18.92
CA ASP A 31 -3.93 -14.23 18.02
C ASP A 31 -2.60 -13.70 18.58
N ASP A 32 -2.70 -12.78 19.53
CA ASP A 32 -1.60 -12.24 20.33
C ASP A 32 -0.91 -13.36 21.13
N LEU A 33 -1.69 -14.31 21.67
CA LEU A 33 -1.17 -15.42 22.46
C LEU A 33 -0.34 -16.39 21.62
N ALA A 34 -0.65 -16.56 20.33
CA ALA A 34 0.11 -17.46 19.44
C ALA A 34 1.58 -17.06 19.34
N ARG A 35 1.88 -15.76 19.50
CA ARG A 35 3.25 -15.21 19.51
C ARG A 35 3.93 -15.37 20.86
N ILE A 36 3.18 -15.29 21.96
CA ILE A 36 3.70 -15.37 23.33
C ILE A 36 4.03 -16.83 23.68
N ILE A 37 3.12 -17.76 23.38
CA ILE A 37 3.28 -19.18 23.74
C ILE A 37 3.87 -20.03 22.61
N GLN A 38 4.19 -19.43 21.45
CA GLN A 38 4.78 -20.08 20.27
C GLN A 38 4.07 -21.37 19.81
N LEU A 39 2.78 -21.51 20.13
CA LEU A 39 1.97 -22.71 19.88
C LEU A 39 2.51 -23.97 20.59
N ASP A 40 3.26 -23.79 21.68
CA ASP A 40 3.85 -24.87 22.47
C ASP A 40 2.75 -25.77 23.07
N PRO A 41 2.74 -27.08 22.76
CA PRO A 41 1.78 -28.04 23.32
C PRO A 41 1.76 -28.09 24.84
N TYR A 42 2.83 -27.73 25.54
CA TYR A 42 2.93 -27.88 26.99
C TYR A 42 2.58 -26.59 27.77
N PHE A 43 2.28 -25.51 27.06
CA PHE A 43 1.82 -24.27 27.68
C PHE A 43 0.30 -24.30 27.91
N PRO A 44 -0.18 -24.16 29.16
CA PRO A 44 -1.61 -24.07 29.40
C PRO A 44 -2.17 -22.79 28.77
N LEU A 45 -3.44 -22.78 28.36
CA LEU A 45 -4.05 -21.65 27.66
C LEU A 45 -4.82 -20.74 28.63
N LEU A 46 -5.48 -21.33 29.62
CA LEU A 46 -6.39 -20.62 30.54
C LEU A 46 -5.71 -19.54 31.40
N PRO A 47 -4.57 -19.78 32.08
CA PRO A 47 -3.91 -18.74 32.87
C PRO A 47 -3.52 -17.50 32.05
N GLN A 48 -3.21 -17.69 30.77
CA GLN A 48 -2.65 -16.70 29.86
C GLN A 48 -3.77 -15.82 29.30
N ILE A 49 -4.89 -16.44 28.93
CA ILE A 49 -6.11 -15.71 28.57
C ILE A 49 -6.59 -14.86 29.75
N TYR A 50 -6.51 -15.40 30.97
CA TYR A 50 -6.92 -14.67 32.17
C TYR A 50 -6.01 -13.48 32.49
N GLN A 51 -4.68 -13.68 32.44
CA GLN A 51 -3.72 -12.62 32.70
C GLN A 51 -3.85 -11.46 31.72
N LEU A 52 -3.95 -11.75 30.43
CA LEU A 52 -4.08 -10.69 29.42
C LEU A 52 -5.43 -9.96 29.50
N ARG A 53 -6.49 -10.62 29.97
CA ARG A 53 -7.76 -9.93 30.24
C ARG A 53 -7.63 -8.93 31.39
N LEU A 54 -6.79 -9.22 32.38
CA LEU A 54 -6.49 -8.26 33.44
C LEU A 54 -5.69 -7.08 32.89
N GLU A 55 -4.67 -7.35 32.06
CA GLU A 55 -3.86 -6.31 31.42
C GLU A 55 -4.71 -5.41 30.47
N ASP A 56 -5.59 -5.99 29.66
CA ASP A 56 -6.53 -5.26 28.80
C ASP A 56 -7.48 -4.39 29.62
N HIS A 57 -7.91 -4.87 30.79
CA HIS A 57 -8.81 -4.13 31.68
C HIS A 57 -8.12 -2.92 32.33
N GLU A 58 -6.89 -3.11 32.83
CA GLU A 58 -6.10 -2.02 33.41
C GLU A 58 -5.79 -0.95 32.37
N LYS A 59 -5.42 -1.35 31.14
CA LYS A 59 -5.16 -0.43 30.04
C LYS A 59 -6.39 0.37 29.62
N ALA A 60 -7.57 -0.27 29.58
CA ALA A 60 -8.81 0.43 29.28
C ALA A 60 -9.16 1.48 30.35
N LEU A 61 -8.80 1.25 31.61
CA LEU A 61 -8.97 2.24 32.68
C LEU A 61 -8.03 3.44 32.51
N GLU A 62 -6.77 3.20 32.12
CA GLU A 62 -5.79 4.27 31.84
C GLU A 62 -6.21 5.13 30.64
N GLU A 63 -6.75 4.52 29.58
CA GLU A 63 -7.23 5.24 28.39
C GLU A 63 -8.44 6.15 28.72
N ILE A 64 -9.37 5.67 29.56
CA ILE A 64 -10.51 6.46 30.03
C ILE A 64 -10.05 7.66 30.88
N GLU A 65 -9.01 7.49 31.69
CA GLU A 65 -8.45 8.56 32.52
C GLU A 65 -7.77 9.64 31.66
N GLN A 66 -7.03 9.24 30.63
CA GLN A 66 -6.39 10.15 29.68
C GLN A 66 -7.39 10.94 28.81
N GLU A 67 -8.47 10.29 28.34
CA GLU A 67 -9.52 10.97 27.59
C GLU A 67 -10.22 12.05 28.42
N ARG A 68 -10.35 11.82 29.73
CA ARG A 68 -10.94 12.79 30.67
C ARG A 68 -10.07 14.04 30.82
N GLU A 69 -8.75 13.87 30.88
CA GLU A 69 -7.79 14.98 30.98
C GLU A 69 -7.70 15.81 29.69
N LEU A 70 -7.92 15.19 28.53
CA LEU A 70 -7.97 15.88 27.24
C LEU A 70 -9.24 16.73 27.09
N PHE A 71 -10.39 16.21 27.54
CA PHE A 71 -11.66 16.93 27.47
C PHE A 71 -11.69 18.20 28.33
N GLU A 72 -10.93 18.25 29.43
CA GLU A 72 -10.81 19.45 30.27
C GLU A 72 -9.94 20.55 29.63
N LYS A 73 -9.01 20.18 28.74
CA LYS A 73 -8.08 21.13 28.09
C LYS A 73 -8.67 21.82 26.85
N ASP A 74 -9.54 21.13 26.10
CA ASP A 74 -10.12 21.67 24.87
C ASP A 74 -11.25 22.69 25.11
N ALA A 75 -11.79 22.77 26.33
CA ALA A 75 -12.83 23.73 26.70
C ALA A 75 -12.33 25.20 26.80
N GLU A 76 -11.01 25.44 26.85
CA GLU A 76 -10.43 26.79 27.03
C GLU A 76 -9.98 27.48 25.72
N ALA A 77 -9.93 26.80 24.57
CA ALA A 77 -9.20 27.29 23.39
C ALA A 77 -10.05 27.77 22.19
N ALA A 78 -11.37 27.87 22.29
CA ALA A 78 -12.22 28.20 21.14
C ALA A 78 -12.57 29.70 21.02
N THR A 79 -11.75 30.48 20.31
CA THR A 79 -12.22 31.68 19.57
C THR A 79 -11.29 32.04 18.39
N SER A 80 -11.91 32.40 17.24
CA SER A 80 -11.35 33.17 16.10
C SER A 80 -10.95 32.46 14.77
N ILE A 81 -11.97 32.26 13.91
CA ILE A 81 -12.15 32.64 12.48
C ILE A 81 -11.15 32.21 11.36
N LYS A 82 -11.80 31.60 10.35
CA LYS A 82 -11.49 31.26 8.95
C LYS A 82 -10.60 32.21 8.10
N THR A 83 -9.89 31.60 7.15
CA THR A 83 -9.71 32.12 5.78
C THR A 83 -9.60 30.95 4.80
N GLU A 84 -10.47 30.92 3.78
CA GLU A 84 -10.56 29.87 2.75
C GLU A 84 -9.66 30.23 1.55
N THR A 85 -8.63 29.42 1.32
CA THR A 85 -7.88 29.32 0.07
C THR A 85 -7.71 27.84 -0.27
N LEU A 86 -7.98 27.47 -1.53
CA LEU A 86 -8.11 26.12 -2.08
C LEU A 86 -7.02 25.13 -1.59
N ASP A 87 -7.38 24.26 -0.64
CA ASP A 87 -6.61 23.12 -0.15
C ASP A 87 -7.29 21.81 -0.63
N TRP A 88 -7.15 21.51 -1.92
CA TRP A 88 -7.72 20.30 -2.53
C TRP A 88 -6.78 19.11 -2.34
N GLN A 89 -6.76 18.52 -1.13
CA GLN A 89 -6.38 17.12 -0.83
C GLN A 89 -6.04 16.97 0.66
N ALA A 90 -7.02 16.59 1.49
CA ALA A 90 -6.85 15.85 2.77
C ALA A 90 -8.16 15.73 3.56
N THR A 91 -9.24 15.20 2.95
CA THR A 91 -10.47 14.88 3.73
C THR A 91 -10.81 13.39 3.76
N GLY A 92 -10.02 12.53 3.12
CA GLY A 92 -10.05 11.10 3.41
C GLY A 92 -9.06 10.80 4.53
N GLN A 93 -9.53 10.32 5.68
CA GLN A 93 -8.62 9.74 6.67
C GLN A 93 -7.93 8.52 6.04
N HIS A 94 -6.59 8.53 6.02
CA HIS A 94 -5.75 7.55 5.32
C HIS A 94 -5.39 6.38 6.24
N TYR A 95 -6.07 5.26 6.17
CA TYR A 95 -5.72 4.09 6.99
C TYR A 95 -5.46 2.88 6.09
N ALA A 96 -4.26 2.32 6.14
CA ALA A 96 -3.97 1.07 5.45
C ALA A 96 -4.36 -0.11 6.35
N ALA A 97 -5.17 -1.03 5.81
CA ALA A 97 -5.51 -2.26 6.51
C ALA A 97 -4.24 -3.02 6.95
N ARG A 98 -4.27 -3.62 8.14
CA ARG A 98 -3.12 -4.35 8.70
C ARG A 98 -2.66 -5.43 7.71
N MET A 99 -1.50 -5.22 7.08
CA MET A 99 -0.94 -6.16 6.12
C MET A 99 -0.60 -7.46 6.84
N LEU A 100 -1.31 -8.54 6.50
CA LEU A 100 -1.00 -9.87 7.02
C LEU A 100 0.40 -10.25 6.58
N CYS A 101 1.13 -10.99 7.41
CA CYS A 101 2.38 -11.62 6.99
C CYS A 101 2.07 -12.80 6.04
N ARG A 102 1.66 -12.45 4.83
CA ARG A 102 1.31 -13.39 3.77
C ARG A 102 1.48 -12.69 2.43
N LYS A 103 2.15 -13.35 1.49
CA LYS A 103 2.09 -12.94 0.08
C LYS A 103 0.75 -13.40 -0.51
N PRO A 104 -0.05 -12.52 -1.12
CA PRO A 104 -1.23 -12.93 -1.85
C PRO A 104 -0.83 -13.87 -2.99
N LYS A 105 -1.78 -14.69 -3.46
CA LYS A 105 -1.51 -15.61 -4.58
C LYS A 105 -1.20 -14.79 -5.84
N THR A 106 0.00 -14.95 -6.36
CA THR A 106 0.45 -14.32 -7.61
C THR A 106 0.93 -15.38 -8.62
N GLN A 107 1.10 -14.98 -9.88
CA GLN A 107 1.60 -15.84 -10.94
C GLN A 107 2.98 -15.38 -11.42
N ASN A 108 3.78 -16.30 -11.95
CA ASN A 108 5.02 -15.95 -12.63
C ASN A 108 4.69 -15.26 -13.96
N LEU A 109 5.41 -14.18 -14.28
CA LEU A 109 5.28 -13.45 -15.55
C LEU A 109 5.50 -14.34 -16.78
N ASP A 110 6.31 -15.40 -16.65
CA ASP A 110 6.60 -16.33 -17.75
C ASP A 110 5.42 -17.25 -18.14
N ASN A 111 4.38 -17.34 -17.30
CA ASN A 111 3.28 -18.30 -17.46
C ASN A 111 1.99 -17.70 -18.07
N VAL A 112 2.05 -16.52 -18.69
CA VAL A 112 0.86 -15.78 -19.14
C VAL A 112 0.67 -15.85 -20.68
N SER A 113 -0.59 -15.83 -21.15
CA SER A 113 -0.93 -15.88 -22.59
C SER A 113 -0.34 -14.70 -23.35
N LYS A 114 0.40 -14.98 -24.43
CA LYS A 114 1.11 -13.96 -25.23
C LYS A 114 0.16 -13.30 -26.23
N GLN A 115 -0.26 -12.07 -25.94
CA GLN A 115 -0.98 -11.21 -26.88
C GLN A 115 0.03 -10.66 -27.91
N LYS A 116 -0.33 -10.71 -29.21
CA LYS A 116 0.58 -10.32 -30.30
C LYS A 116 0.29 -8.89 -30.75
N ILE A 117 1.28 -8.01 -30.67
CA ILE A 117 1.14 -6.59 -31.04
C ILE A 117 2.05 -6.30 -32.24
N TYR A 118 1.48 -5.67 -33.25
CA TYR A 118 2.14 -5.28 -34.49
C TYR A 118 2.07 -3.77 -34.69
N ARG A 119 3.06 -3.21 -35.39
CA ARG A 119 3.05 -1.85 -35.95
C ARG A 119 3.08 -1.92 -37.47
N TRP A 120 2.22 -1.17 -38.14
CA TRP A 120 2.26 -1.03 -39.59
C TRP A 120 1.92 0.40 -40.00
N VAL A 121 2.29 0.77 -41.22
CA VAL A 121 1.90 2.03 -41.84
C VAL A 121 0.83 1.71 -42.89
N ASP A 122 -0.25 2.48 -42.96
CA ASP A 122 -1.28 2.34 -43.99
C ASP A 122 -0.90 3.03 -45.32
N GLU A 123 -1.77 2.93 -46.33
CA GLU A 123 -1.55 3.53 -47.65
C GLU A 123 -1.50 5.07 -47.60
N ASP A 124 -2.06 5.69 -46.57
CA ASP A 124 -2.08 7.14 -46.33
C ASP A 124 -0.87 7.62 -45.51
N GLY A 125 0.02 6.71 -45.09
CA GLY A 125 1.20 7.03 -44.29
C GLY A 125 0.97 7.11 -42.78
N HIS A 126 -0.20 6.73 -42.27
CA HIS A 126 -0.49 6.70 -40.84
C HIS A 126 0.01 5.42 -40.18
N THR A 127 0.60 5.59 -38.99
CA THR A 127 1.10 4.45 -38.18
C THR A 127 -0.01 3.90 -37.29
N HIS A 128 -0.23 2.58 -37.38
CA HIS A 128 -1.19 1.82 -36.58
C HIS A 128 -0.48 0.84 -35.64
N PHE A 129 -1.12 0.54 -34.50
CA PHE A 129 -0.67 -0.46 -33.52
C PHE A 129 -1.84 -1.37 -33.12
N GLY A 130 -1.65 -2.69 -33.11
CA GLY A 130 -2.69 -3.61 -32.65
C GLY A 130 -2.45 -5.08 -32.92
N GLU A 131 -3.46 -5.90 -32.64
CA GLU A 131 -3.51 -7.29 -33.08
C GLU A 131 -3.71 -7.31 -34.61
N LYS A 132 -2.85 -8.05 -35.32
CA LYS A 132 -2.70 -8.01 -36.78
C LYS A 132 -4.03 -7.85 -37.53
N PRO A 133 -4.17 -6.92 -38.50
CA PRO A 133 -5.31 -6.95 -39.40
C PRO A 133 -5.29 -8.25 -40.21
N SER A 134 -6.46 -8.87 -40.41
CA SER A 134 -6.62 -10.06 -41.25
C SER A 134 -6.00 -9.81 -42.62
N LEU A 135 -4.95 -10.57 -42.95
CA LEU A 135 -4.21 -10.53 -44.22
C LEU A 135 -5.06 -11.04 -45.38
N SER A 136 -6.19 -10.40 -45.69
CA SER A 136 -6.92 -10.69 -46.93
C SER A 136 -6.65 -9.66 -48.02
N ASN A 137 -6.19 -8.44 -47.69
CA ASN A 137 -5.95 -7.40 -48.70
C ASN A 137 -4.78 -6.49 -48.30
N GLN A 138 -3.51 -6.86 -48.54
CA GLN A 138 -2.44 -5.85 -48.57
C GLN A 138 -1.42 -6.11 -49.68
N ALA A 139 -1.14 -5.01 -50.38
CA ALA A 139 -0.14 -4.84 -51.41
C ALA A 139 1.30 -5.10 -50.89
N PRO A 140 2.29 -5.32 -51.78
CA PRO A 140 3.55 -5.98 -51.44
C PRO A 140 4.54 -5.23 -50.54
N ASN A 141 4.27 -3.99 -50.10
CA ASN A 141 5.30 -3.05 -49.63
C ASN A 141 5.14 -2.46 -48.21
N ASN A 142 4.17 -2.90 -47.40
CA ASN A 142 4.05 -2.35 -46.03
C ASN A 142 4.89 -3.18 -45.05
N GLU A 143 5.98 -2.58 -44.54
CA GLU A 143 6.80 -3.15 -43.46
C GLU A 143 5.95 -3.25 -42.18
N VAL A 144 5.60 -4.49 -41.80
CA VAL A 144 4.93 -4.79 -40.53
C VAL A 144 6.01 -5.14 -39.50
N GLU A 145 6.15 -4.34 -38.46
CA GLU A 145 7.05 -4.64 -37.34
C GLU A 145 6.30 -5.42 -36.25
N ASP A 146 6.88 -6.55 -35.82
CA ASP A 146 6.37 -7.35 -34.69
C ASP A 146 6.92 -6.77 -33.37
N LEU A 147 6.06 -6.09 -32.64
CA LEU A 147 6.37 -5.48 -31.34
C LEU A 147 5.94 -6.38 -30.17
N THR A 148 5.50 -7.60 -30.42
CA THR A 148 4.98 -8.52 -29.40
C THR A 148 5.95 -8.68 -28.24
N LYS A 149 7.25 -8.84 -28.51
CA LYS A 149 8.26 -8.98 -27.44
C LYS A 149 8.42 -7.72 -26.58
N GLN A 150 8.21 -6.54 -27.17
CA GLN A 150 8.34 -5.26 -26.47
C GLN A 150 7.14 -4.98 -25.56
N TYR A 151 5.93 -5.40 -25.95
CA TYR A 151 4.70 -5.09 -25.22
C TYR A 151 4.12 -6.27 -24.41
N ALA A 152 4.50 -7.52 -24.69
CA ALA A 152 3.99 -8.69 -23.97
C ALA A 152 4.22 -8.61 -22.46
N ALA A 153 5.34 -8.05 -22.00
CA ALA A 153 5.63 -7.94 -20.57
C ALA A 153 4.69 -6.97 -19.82
N LEU A 154 4.18 -5.93 -20.50
CA LEU A 154 3.33 -4.89 -19.88
C LEU A 154 1.86 -5.31 -19.79
N GLU A 155 1.35 -6.07 -20.76
CA GLU A 155 -0.04 -6.54 -20.73
C GLU A 155 -0.24 -7.72 -19.77
N GLN A 156 0.81 -8.51 -19.55
CA GLN A 156 0.78 -9.69 -18.70
C GLN A 156 1.04 -9.38 -17.22
N ALA A 157 1.56 -8.20 -16.91
CA ALA A 157 2.02 -7.84 -15.58
C ALA A 157 0.90 -7.57 -14.57
N VAL A 158 -0.26 -7.05 -15.02
CA VAL A 158 -1.37 -6.66 -14.14
C VAL A 158 -2.70 -7.09 -14.77
N GLN A 159 -3.44 -7.93 -14.06
CA GLN A 159 -4.81 -8.31 -14.41
C GLN A 159 -5.75 -7.69 -13.37
N LEU A 160 -6.51 -6.68 -13.79
CA LEU A 160 -7.55 -6.08 -12.96
C LEU A 160 -8.91 -6.68 -13.30
N SER A 161 -9.65 -7.06 -12.27
CA SER A 161 -11.06 -7.42 -12.34
C SER A 161 -11.87 -6.42 -11.52
N MET A 162 -13.06 -6.07 -12.01
CA MET A 162 -13.92 -5.08 -11.38
C MET A 162 -15.18 -5.74 -10.83
N GLU A 163 -15.63 -5.29 -9.66
CA GLU A 163 -16.95 -5.55 -9.11
C GLU A 163 -17.64 -4.23 -8.79
N TYR A 164 -18.94 -4.15 -9.08
CA TYR A 164 -19.75 -2.93 -8.96
C TYR A 164 -20.95 -3.21 -8.04
N PRO A 165 -20.84 -2.99 -6.72
CA PRO A 165 -21.95 -3.25 -5.80
C PRO A 165 -23.13 -2.33 -6.09
N ASN A 166 -24.27 -2.89 -6.50
CA ASN A 166 -25.54 -2.16 -6.71
C ASN A 166 -25.53 -1.10 -7.83
N TRP A 167 -24.62 -1.18 -8.81
CA TRP A 167 -24.63 -0.29 -9.98
C TRP A 167 -23.97 -0.94 -11.20
N ALA A 168 -24.18 -0.35 -12.38
CA ALA A 168 -23.71 -0.91 -13.65
C ALA A 168 -22.21 -0.71 -13.92
N GLY A 169 -21.50 0.03 -13.06
CA GLY A 169 -20.11 0.42 -13.27
C GLY A 169 -19.94 1.63 -14.20
N ASP A 170 -18.68 1.98 -14.46
CA ASP A 170 -18.30 3.06 -15.38
C ASP A 170 -17.09 2.60 -16.22
N SER A 171 -17.33 2.38 -17.51
CA SER A 171 -16.31 1.87 -18.45
C SER A 171 -15.11 2.81 -18.62
N PHE A 172 -15.31 4.12 -18.47
CA PHE A 172 -14.22 5.09 -18.55
C PHE A 172 -13.34 4.98 -17.30
N ILE A 173 -13.94 4.94 -16.11
CA ILE A 173 -13.21 4.75 -14.85
C ILE A 173 -12.46 3.41 -14.86
N GLU A 174 -13.09 2.33 -15.34
CA GLU A 174 -12.43 1.03 -15.46
C GLU A 174 -11.20 1.07 -16.37
N SER A 175 -11.31 1.73 -17.54
CA SER A 175 -10.20 1.89 -18.46
C SER A 175 -9.05 2.68 -17.83
N GLU A 176 -9.37 3.76 -17.11
CA GLU A 176 -8.37 4.56 -16.41
C GLU A 176 -7.70 3.76 -15.28
N LEU A 177 -8.45 3.02 -14.47
CA LEU A 177 -7.89 2.15 -13.42
C LEU A 177 -6.92 1.12 -14.00
N LYS A 178 -7.24 0.51 -15.15
CA LYS A 178 -6.33 -0.41 -15.86
C LYS A 178 -5.04 0.29 -16.29
N LYS A 179 -5.10 1.53 -16.76
CA LYS A 179 -3.90 2.33 -17.09
C LYS A 179 -3.09 2.67 -15.85
N GLN A 180 -3.74 3.06 -14.75
CA GLN A 180 -3.08 3.34 -13.48
C GLN A 180 -2.35 2.09 -12.95
N GLY A 181 -3.00 0.92 -12.98
CA GLY A 181 -2.38 -0.34 -12.57
C GLY A 181 -1.12 -0.66 -13.38
N LYS A 182 -1.18 -0.53 -14.70
CA LYS A 182 0.02 -0.70 -15.56
C LYS A 182 1.13 0.29 -15.20
N MET A 183 0.78 1.54 -14.90
CA MET A 183 1.74 2.57 -14.49
C MET A 183 2.45 2.21 -13.18
N VAL A 184 1.68 1.91 -12.12
CA VAL A 184 2.21 1.58 -10.79
C VAL A 184 3.14 0.37 -10.89
N HIS A 185 2.73 -0.67 -11.63
CA HIS A 185 3.57 -1.85 -11.86
C HIS A 185 4.86 -1.52 -12.60
N LYS A 186 4.79 -0.73 -13.68
CA LYS A 186 5.97 -0.30 -14.45
C LYS A 186 6.97 0.45 -13.57
N VAL A 187 6.50 1.40 -12.74
CA VAL A 187 7.36 2.20 -11.86
C VAL A 187 7.94 1.33 -10.76
N LEU A 188 7.15 0.52 -10.06
CA LEU A 188 7.65 -0.39 -9.02
C LEU A 188 8.67 -1.40 -9.57
N SER A 189 8.44 -1.92 -10.77
CA SER A 189 9.34 -2.88 -11.43
C SER A 189 10.72 -2.30 -11.78
N HIS A 190 10.89 -0.98 -11.79
CA HIS A 190 12.23 -0.38 -11.89
C HIS A 190 13.09 -0.63 -10.64
N TYR A 191 12.45 -0.86 -9.49
CA TYR A 191 13.09 -1.02 -8.20
C TYR A 191 13.04 -2.44 -7.66
N VAL A 192 11.97 -3.19 -7.96
CA VAL A 192 11.85 -4.60 -7.58
C VAL A 192 12.74 -5.46 -8.49
N PRO A 193 13.66 -6.28 -7.94
CA PRO A 193 14.46 -7.20 -8.73
C PRO A 193 13.60 -8.15 -9.57
N LYS A 194 14.07 -8.49 -10.78
CA LYS A 194 13.29 -9.24 -11.78
C LYS A 194 12.76 -10.58 -11.24
N GLU A 195 13.55 -11.26 -10.41
CA GLU A 195 13.20 -12.54 -9.78
C GLU A 195 12.01 -12.46 -8.80
N TYR A 196 11.69 -11.27 -8.30
CA TYR A 196 10.54 -11.03 -7.41
C TYR A 196 9.37 -10.36 -8.12
N GLN A 197 9.53 -9.98 -9.39
CA GLN A 197 8.42 -9.45 -10.18
C GLN A 197 7.41 -10.56 -10.45
N ARG A 198 6.13 -10.22 -10.32
CA ARG A 198 5.01 -11.15 -10.47
C ARG A 198 3.91 -10.52 -11.31
N GLN A 199 3.10 -11.37 -11.94
CA GLN A 199 1.80 -10.94 -12.42
C GLN A 199 0.90 -10.69 -11.21
N ILE A 200 0.29 -9.51 -11.17
CA ILE A 200 -0.59 -9.07 -10.10
C ILE A 200 -2.04 -9.21 -10.58
N ASN A 201 -2.76 -10.14 -9.98
CA ASN A 201 -4.20 -10.33 -10.19
C ASN A 201 -4.92 -9.61 -9.07
N LEU A 202 -5.66 -8.56 -9.37
CA LEU A 202 -6.27 -7.69 -8.38
C LEU A 202 -7.74 -7.48 -8.68
N LYS A 203 -8.56 -7.63 -7.64
CA LYS A 203 -9.99 -7.29 -7.71
C LYS A 203 -10.19 -5.89 -7.15
N ILE A 204 -10.93 -5.06 -7.86
CA ILE A 204 -11.34 -3.74 -7.38
C ILE A 204 -12.86 -3.76 -7.23
N ILE A 205 -13.32 -3.57 -6.00
CA ILE A 205 -14.72 -3.37 -5.66
C ILE A 205 -14.93 -1.86 -5.67
N LEU A 206 -15.51 -1.37 -6.77
CA LEU A 206 -15.72 0.05 -7.01
C LEU A 206 -17.15 0.43 -6.61
N PHE A 207 -17.27 1.25 -5.57
CA PHE A 207 -18.56 1.79 -5.12
C PHE A 207 -18.94 3.01 -5.95
N LYS A 208 -20.25 3.24 -6.12
CA LYS A 208 -20.76 4.32 -6.97
C LYS A 208 -20.35 5.70 -6.48
N ASN A 209 -20.20 5.86 -5.17
CA ASN A 209 -19.82 7.10 -4.49
C ASN A 209 -19.27 6.81 -3.08
N VAL A 210 -18.83 7.86 -2.38
CA VAL A 210 -18.33 7.77 -0.99
C VAL A 210 -19.38 7.26 -0.02
N GLN A 211 -20.64 7.71 -0.12
CA GLN A 211 -21.72 7.29 0.78
C GLN A 211 -21.94 5.77 0.76
N GLU A 212 -22.06 5.18 -0.43
CA GLU A 212 -22.29 3.72 -0.54
C GLU A 212 -21.11 2.89 0.00
N PHE A 213 -19.89 3.43 -0.08
CA PHE A 213 -18.72 2.80 0.53
C PHE A 213 -18.73 2.92 2.06
N GLU A 214 -19.11 4.10 2.59
CA GLU A 214 -19.27 4.30 4.03
C GLU A 214 -20.36 3.40 4.61
N ASP A 215 -21.50 3.28 3.93
CA ASP A 215 -22.58 2.37 4.31
C ASP A 215 -22.08 0.91 4.38
N TYR A 216 -21.38 0.45 3.34
CA TYR A 216 -20.78 -0.88 3.30
C TYR A 216 -19.76 -1.08 4.43
N ARG A 217 -18.90 -0.09 4.68
CA ARG A 217 -17.86 -0.13 5.71
C ARG A 217 -18.48 -0.22 7.11
N ASP A 218 -19.50 0.57 7.39
CA ASP A 218 -20.13 0.65 8.70
C ASP A 218 -20.90 -0.65 9.03
N GLU A 219 -21.48 -1.30 8.01
CA GLU A 219 -22.08 -2.64 8.15
C GLU A 219 -21.07 -3.71 8.59
N GLN A 220 -19.80 -3.60 8.20
CA GLN A 220 -18.76 -4.56 8.59
C GLN A 220 -18.35 -4.45 10.07
N LYS A 221 -18.83 -3.45 10.82
CA LYS A 221 -18.57 -3.19 12.25
C LYS A 221 -17.09 -3.17 12.68
N GLY A 222 -16.19 -3.18 11.70
CA GLY A 222 -14.78 -2.97 11.84
C GLY A 222 -14.42 -1.84 10.89
N ASN A 223 -13.66 -0.87 11.41
CA ASN A 223 -12.93 0.12 10.62
C ASN A 223 -13.69 1.38 10.17
N ALA A 224 -14.29 2.09 11.10
CA ALA A 224 -15.07 3.33 10.89
C ALA A 224 -14.30 4.55 10.31
N GLN A 225 -13.03 4.42 9.88
CA GLN A 225 -12.17 5.56 9.49
C GLN A 225 -11.50 5.38 8.11
N TRP A 226 -11.91 4.39 7.32
CA TRP A 226 -11.28 4.11 6.02
C TRP A 226 -11.93 4.94 4.93
N GLY A 227 -11.13 5.62 4.10
CA GLY A 227 -11.58 6.30 2.88
C GLY A 227 -11.50 5.44 1.61
N ALA A 228 -10.58 4.47 1.61
CA ALA A 228 -10.41 3.35 0.69
C ALA A 228 -9.45 2.36 1.37
N TYR A 229 -9.35 1.12 0.91
CA TYR A 229 -8.32 0.21 1.41
C TYR A 229 -8.07 -1.00 0.52
N TYR A 230 -6.84 -1.49 0.53
CA TYR A 230 -6.46 -2.81 0.06
C TYR A 230 -6.55 -3.85 1.19
N SER A 231 -7.29 -4.93 0.96
CA SER A 231 -7.30 -6.10 1.83
C SER A 231 -6.41 -7.20 1.27
N SER A 232 -5.32 -7.51 1.97
CA SER A 232 -4.45 -8.65 1.64
C SER A 232 -5.15 -10.01 1.81
N ALA A 233 -6.17 -10.10 2.67
CA ALA A 233 -6.91 -11.34 2.94
C ALA A 233 -7.77 -11.77 1.75
N SER A 234 -8.52 -10.82 1.17
CA SER A 234 -9.34 -11.04 -0.03
C SER A 234 -8.62 -10.66 -1.33
N ASN A 235 -7.40 -10.13 -1.23
CA ASN A 235 -6.63 -9.57 -2.34
C ASN A 235 -7.48 -8.62 -3.21
N SER A 236 -8.22 -7.74 -2.55
CA SER A 236 -9.18 -6.84 -3.16
C SER A 236 -8.99 -5.40 -2.67
N ILE A 237 -9.14 -4.43 -3.56
CA ILE A 237 -9.25 -3.02 -3.22
C ILE A 237 -10.72 -2.67 -3.08
N PHE A 238 -11.07 -1.97 -2.00
CA PHE A 238 -12.37 -1.35 -1.79
C PHE A 238 -12.21 0.16 -2.03
N LEU A 239 -12.81 0.65 -3.11
CA LEU A 239 -12.57 1.99 -3.63
C LEU A 239 -13.90 2.73 -3.84
N PRO A 240 -14.17 3.85 -3.17
CA PRO A 240 -15.24 4.74 -3.58
C PRO A 240 -14.85 5.52 -4.83
N ARG A 241 -15.84 5.79 -5.68
CA ARG A 241 -15.73 6.84 -6.68
C ARG A 241 -15.88 8.20 -6.02
N TYR A 242 -14.88 9.04 -6.18
CA TYR A 242 -14.95 10.45 -5.76
C TYR A 242 -15.58 11.31 -6.87
N SER A 243 -15.99 12.53 -6.50
CA SER A 243 -16.51 13.51 -7.48
C SER A 243 -15.46 13.86 -8.54
N SER A 244 -14.18 13.88 -8.16
CA SER A 244 -13.05 14.03 -9.07
C SER A 244 -12.54 12.67 -9.54
N VAL A 245 -12.43 12.52 -10.87
CA VAL A 245 -11.77 11.36 -11.50
C VAL A 245 -10.31 11.29 -11.05
N GLU A 246 -9.59 12.41 -11.03
CA GLU A 246 -8.18 12.41 -10.62
C GLU A 246 -8.01 11.98 -9.17
N GLN A 247 -8.92 12.40 -8.27
CA GLN A 247 -8.90 11.93 -6.89
C GLN A 247 -9.10 10.42 -6.80
N THR A 248 -10.07 9.89 -7.57
CA THR A 248 -10.30 8.44 -7.65
C THR A 248 -9.06 7.71 -8.17
N MET A 249 -8.38 8.26 -9.18
CA MET A 249 -7.16 7.67 -9.73
C MET A 249 -5.99 7.75 -8.75
N ALA A 250 -5.83 8.86 -8.03
CA ALA A 250 -4.78 9.01 -7.01
C ALA A 250 -4.93 7.97 -5.90
N VAL A 251 -6.14 7.85 -5.32
CA VAL A 251 -6.43 6.85 -4.29
C VAL A 251 -6.27 5.43 -4.84
N ALA A 252 -6.69 5.18 -6.09
CA ALA A 252 -6.46 3.89 -6.71
C ALA A 252 -4.96 3.55 -6.84
N ARG A 253 -4.10 4.51 -7.21
CA ARG A 253 -2.64 4.31 -7.26
C ARG A 253 -2.07 3.98 -5.88
N HIS A 254 -2.56 4.65 -4.83
CA HIS A 254 -2.20 4.35 -3.45
C HIS A 254 -2.47 2.88 -3.11
N GLU A 255 -3.72 2.44 -3.26
CA GLU A 255 -4.11 1.08 -2.90
C GLU A 255 -3.49 0.00 -3.80
N MET A 256 -3.33 0.28 -5.09
CA MET A 256 -2.61 -0.60 -6.01
C MET A 256 -1.15 -0.77 -5.60
N THR A 257 -0.51 0.26 -5.04
CA THR A 257 0.86 0.18 -4.56
C THR A 257 0.99 -0.84 -3.43
N HIS A 258 0.09 -0.79 -2.44
CA HIS A 258 0.04 -1.79 -1.37
C HIS A 258 -0.15 -3.20 -1.92
N ALA A 259 -1.12 -3.39 -2.83
CA ALA A 259 -1.40 -4.68 -3.44
C ALA A 259 -0.19 -5.25 -4.20
N MET A 260 0.50 -4.41 -4.97
CA MET A 260 1.65 -4.82 -5.78
C MET A 260 2.88 -5.11 -4.91
N LEU A 261 3.15 -4.29 -3.89
CA LEU A 261 4.22 -4.58 -2.92
C LEU A 261 3.95 -5.89 -2.19
N ALA A 262 2.73 -6.09 -1.67
CA ALA A 262 2.33 -7.34 -1.04
C ALA A 262 2.56 -8.55 -1.95
N GLY A 263 2.12 -8.46 -3.21
CA GLY A 263 2.21 -9.54 -4.19
C GLY A 263 3.62 -9.88 -4.65
N MET A 264 4.49 -8.88 -4.80
CA MET A 264 5.88 -9.09 -5.25
C MET A 264 6.79 -9.50 -4.10
N ILE A 265 6.80 -8.71 -3.03
CA ILE A 265 7.83 -8.77 -1.99
C ILE A 265 7.27 -9.02 -0.58
N GLY A 266 5.95 -8.92 -0.39
CA GLY A 266 5.32 -9.10 0.92
C GLY A 266 5.29 -7.81 1.74
N PRO A 267 4.96 -7.89 3.03
CA PRO A 267 4.87 -6.70 3.87
C PRO A 267 6.25 -6.04 4.08
N VAL A 268 6.26 -4.72 4.06
CA VAL A 268 7.42 -3.85 4.33
C VAL A 268 7.10 -2.93 5.52
N PRO A 269 8.07 -2.25 6.15
CA PRO A 269 7.82 -1.29 7.21
C PRO A 269 6.79 -0.24 6.80
N VAL A 270 5.94 0.18 7.75
CA VAL A 270 4.79 1.05 7.48
C VAL A 270 5.18 2.34 6.75
N TRP A 271 6.21 3.04 7.21
CA TRP A 271 6.67 4.28 6.56
C TRP A 271 7.11 4.07 5.09
N LEU A 272 7.67 2.90 4.77
CA LEU A 272 8.09 2.56 3.41
C LEU A 272 6.88 2.19 2.56
N ASN A 273 5.93 1.44 3.13
CA ASN A 273 4.68 1.06 2.46
C ASN A 273 3.85 2.30 2.09
N GLU A 274 3.55 3.12 3.09
CA GLU A 274 2.75 4.35 2.94
C GLU A 274 3.51 5.39 2.13
N GLY A 275 4.81 5.59 2.38
CA GLY A 275 5.61 6.55 1.64
C GLY A 275 5.68 6.23 0.13
N LEU A 276 5.74 4.95 -0.25
CA LEU A 276 5.70 4.55 -1.66
C LEU A 276 4.30 4.73 -2.24
N ALA A 277 3.24 4.43 -1.50
CA ALA A 277 1.87 4.64 -1.93
C ALA A 277 1.59 6.13 -2.18
N GLU A 278 1.96 7.00 -1.25
CA GLU A 278 1.90 8.47 -1.37
C GLU A 278 2.75 9.00 -2.53
N TYR A 279 3.95 8.43 -2.73
CA TYR A 279 4.77 8.77 -3.88
C TYR A 279 4.08 8.40 -5.21
N MET A 280 3.37 7.27 -5.25
CA MET A 280 2.63 6.84 -6.43
C MET A 280 1.39 7.70 -6.70
N GLU A 281 0.78 8.29 -5.68
CA GLU A 281 -0.32 9.25 -5.88
C GLU A 281 0.09 10.47 -6.70
N SER A 282 1.37 10.89 -6.63
CA SER A 282 1.83 12.09 -7.33
C SER A 282 2.09 11.90 -8.82
N PHE A 283 1.86 10.69 -9.33
CA PHE A 283 2.05 10.38 -10.73
C PHE A 283 0.89 10.82 -11.61
N SER A 284 1.24 11.31 -12.79
CA SER A 284 0.33 11.51 -13.91
C SER A 284 0.97 10.98 -15.20
N TRP A 285 0.13 10.61 -16.17
CA TRP A 285 0.61 10.33 -17.52
C TRP A 285 0.81 11.63 -18.28
N GLN A 286 2.01 11.82 -18.83
CA GLN A 286 2.25 12.81 -19.88
C GLN A 286 2.74 12.06 -21.13
N MET A 287 1.84 11.95 -22.12
CA MET A 287 2.02 11.14 -23.32
C MET A 287 2.32 9.66 -22.97
N ASN A 288 3.56 9.23 -23.14
CA ASN A 288 4.06 7.87 -22.89
C ASN A 288 5.00 7.79 -21.67
N THR A 289 5.14 8.89 -20.91
CA THR A 289 6.02 8.99 -19.74
C THR A 289 5.18 9.13 -18.47
N ALA A 290 5.51 8.36 -17.45
CA ALA A 290 4.92 8.51 -16.12
C ALA A 290 5.72 9.56 -15.35
N ILE A 291 5.04 10.58 -14.84
CA ILE A 291 5.69 11.74 -14.22
C ILE A 291 5.20 11.94 -12.80
N ALA A 292 6.12 11.89 -11.84
CA ALA A 292 5.86 12.20 -10.45
C ALA A 292 6.17 13.66 -10.17
N GLN A 293 5.20 14.40 -9.64
CA GLN A 293 5.39 15.80 -9.24
C GLN A 293 5.59 15.92 -7.72
N PRO A 294 6.47 16.82 -7.25
CA PRO A 294 6.67 17.03 -5.83
C PRO A 294 5.51 17.82 -5.24
N ARG A 295 5.08 17.48 -4.01
CA ARG A 295 4.10 18.27 -3.26
C ARG A 295 4.78 19.44 -2.54
N VAL A 296 5.30 20.41 -3.31
CA VAL A 296 6.22 21.46 -2.83
C VAL A 296 5.73 22.19 -1.59
N GLU A 297 4.49 22.70 -1.61
CA GLU A 297 3.92 23.47 -0.50
C GLU A 297 3.79 22.65 0.78
N GLN A 298 3.46 21.36 0.64
CA GLN A 298 3.23 20.46 1.77
C GLN A 298 4.57 20.00 2.35
N TYR A 299 5.54 19.67 1.50
CA TYR A 299 6.90 19.32 1.95
C TYR A 299 7.58 20.49 2.67
N GLY A 300 7.30 21.74 2.28
CA GLY A 300 7.80 22.94 2.97
C GLY A 300 7.31 23.11 4.42
N ARG A 301 6.25 22.38 4.82
CA ARG A 301 5.76 22.35 6.22
C ARG A 301 6.65 21.50 7.14
N LEU A 302 7.45 20.60 6.57
CA LEU A 302 8.35 19.73 7.32
C LEU A 302 9.61 20.49 7.75
N LYS A 303 9.95 20.42 9.04
CA LYS A 303 11.17 21.01 9.62
C LYS A 303 11.77 20.08 10.66
N ASN A 304 13.11 20.00 10.70
CA ASN A 304 13.87 19.22 11.69
C ASN A 304 13.36 17.78 11.85
N THR A 305 13.06 17.14 10.73
CA THR A 305 12.50 15.79 10.70
C THR A 305 13.55 14.74 11.03
N SER A 306 13.14 13.65 11.68
CA SER A 306 14.03 12.52 11.95
C SER A 306 13.63 11.32 11.10
N MET A 307 14.47 10.97 10.11
CA MET A 307 14.30 9.74 9.34
C MET A 307 14.44 8.50 10.24
N THR A 308 15.34 8.54 11.22
CA THR A 308 15.52 7.45 12.18
C THR A 308 14.26 7.22 13.00
N LYS A 309 13.60 8.27 13.49
CA LYS A 309 12.32 8.15 14.20
C LYS A 309 11.25 7.56 13.28
N LEU A 310 11.04 8.15 12.11
CA LEU A 310 10.05 7.70 11.14
C LEU A 310 10.25 6.23 10.73
N ALA A 311 11.49 5.83 10.46
CA ALA A 311 11.80 4.48 9.99
C ALA A 311 11.59 3.39 11.06
N ASN A 312 11.60 3.77 12.34
CA ASN A 312 11.34 2.89 13.47
C ASN A 312 9.91 3.05 14.04
N THR A 313 9.09 3.94 13.49
CA THR A 313 7.68 4.07 13.89
C THR A 313 6.93 2.77 13.60
N GLU A 314 6.33 2.17 14.62
CA GLU A 314 5.51 0.98 14.46
C GLU A 314 4.14 1.32 13.87
N HIS A 315 3.42 0.30 13.41
CA HIS A 315 2.12 0.47 12.75
C HIS A 315 1.14 1.28 13.62
N GLN A 316 1.00 0.95 14.91
CA GLN A 316 0.06 1.64 15.80
C GLN A 316 0.40 3.13 15.96
N ASP A 317 1.68 3.46 16.15
CA ASP A 317 2.12 4.86 16.30
C ASP A 317 2.04 5.64 14.99
N PHE A 318 2.22 4.96 13.85
CA PHE A 318 2.12 5.58 12.54
C PHE A 318 0.70 6.09 12.27
N TYR A 319 -0.31 5.29 12.61
CA TYR A 319 -1.74 5.64 12.48
C TYR A 319 -2.32 6.31 13.74
N GLY A 320 -1.48 6.65 14.71
CA GLY A 320 -1.89 7.37 15.92
C GLY A 320 -2.15 8.86 15.68
N SER A 321 -2.08 9.66 16.73
CA SER A 321 -2.41 11.11 16.70
C SER A 321 -1.61 11.94 15.68
N ASN A 322 -0.41 11.49 15.29
CA ASN A 322 0.45 12.19 14.33
C ASN A 322 0.35 11.66 12.88
N GLN A 323 -0.69 10.88 12.57
CA GLN A 323 -0.89 10.21 11.28
C GLN A 323 -0.62 11.10 10.06
N GLN A 324 -1.25 12.27 9.98
CA GLN A 324 -1.09 13.18 8.83
C GLN A 324 0.38 13.60 8.63
N MET A 325 1.09 13.87 9.72
CA MET A 325 2.52 14.21 9.68
C MET A 325 3.40 13.01 9.34
N ASN A 326 3.07 11.82 9.83
CA ASN A 326 3.76 10.58 9.51
C ASN A 326 3.67 10.26 8.00
N TYR A 327 2.47 10.38 7.42
CA TYR A 327 2.24 10.25 5.98
C TYR A 327 3.02 11.28 5.17
N LEU A 328 2.92 12.56 5.54
CA LEU A 328 3.64 13.64 4.86
C LEU A 328 5.16 13.43 4.90
N GLN A 329 5.71 13.05 6.06
CA GLN A 329 7.13 12.79 6.21
C GLN A 329 7.56 11.54 5.43
N ALA A 330 6.75 10.48 5.41
CA ALA A 330 7.00 9.27 4.63
C ALA A 330 7.02 9.55 3.12
N ALA A 331 6.03 10.29 2.62
CA ALA A 331 5.94 10.72 1.23
C ALA A 331 7.17 11.56 0.82
N ALA A 332 7.50 12.59 1.61
CA ALA A 332 8.66 13.45 1.35
C ALA A 332 9.98 12.68 1.42
N SER A 333 10.12 11.75 2.38
CA SER A 333 11.30 10.90 2.51
C SER A 333 11.49 9.99 1.30
N MET A 334 10.41 9.36 0.81
CA MET A 334 10.46 8.55 -0.42
C MET A 334 10.82 9.39 -1.63
N TYR A 335 10.20 10.56 -1.77
CA TYR A 335 10.51 11.48 -2.85
C TYR A 335 11.99 11.86 -2.85
N PHE A 336 12.52 12.29 -1.70
CA PHE A 336 13.94 12.61 -1.50
C PHE A 336 14.86 11.46 -1.90
N LEU A 337 14.62 10.24 -1.40
CA LEU A 337 15.46 9.08 -1.70
C LEU A 337 15.48 8.78 -3.20
N LEU A 338 14.37 9.01 -3.90
CA LEU A 338 14.27 8.76 -5.34
C LEU A 338 14.88 9.86 -6.20
N ASP A 339 15.10 11.05 -5.66
CA ASP A 339 15.69 12.21 -6.35
C ASP A 339 17.17 11.98 -6.70
N HIS A 340 17.86 11.05 -6.03
CA HIS A 340 19.28 10.78 -6.26
C HIS A 340 19.65 9.29 -6.35
N GLN A 341 20.79 9.00 -6.97
CA GLN A 341 21.20 7.62 -7.27
C GLN A 341 21.37 6.75 -6.01
N ALA A 342 21.94 7.31 -4.94
CA ALA A 342 22.15 6.55 -3.70
C ALA A 342 20.84 6.07 -3.05
N GLY A 343 19.81 6.91 -2.99
CA GLY A 343 18.51 6.50 -2.45
C GLY A 343 17.76 5.55 -3.40
N ARG A 344 17.89 5.69 -4.72
CA ARG A 344 17.39 4.70 -5.70
C ARG A 344 18.04 3.33 -5.53
N GLN A 345 19.36 3.28 -5.26
CA GLN A 345 20.05 2.02 -4.98
C GLN A 345 19.67 1.45 -3.62
N TRP A 346 19.47 2.32 -2.62
CA TRP A 346 18.95 1.93 -1.31
C TRP A 346 17.58 1.24 -1.45
N LEU A 347 16.65 1.83 -2.22
CA LEU A 347 15.33 1.24 -2.41
C LEU A 347 15.44 -0.12 -3.11
N LYS A 348 16.22 -0.24 -4.19
CA LYS A 348 16.45 -1.51 -4.89
C LYS A 348 16.91 -2.63 -3.94
N ARG A 349 17.92 -2.34 -3.10
CA ARG A 349 18.46 -3.29 -2.14
C ARG A 349 17.45 -3.63 -1.03
N SER A 350 16.69 -2.63 -0.58
CA SER A 350 15.65 -2.83 0.44
C SER A 350 14.54 -3.73 -0.07
N LEU A 351 14.02 -3.48 -1.28
CA LEU A 351 12.98 -4.34 -1.88
C LEU A 351 13.52 -5.74 -2.21
N ALA A 352 14.80 -5.88 -2.59
CA ALA A 352 15.45 -7.18 -2.74
C ALA A 352 15.50 -7.96 -1.42
N PHE A 353 15.85 -7.30 -0.31
CA PHE A 353 15.87 -7.91 1.02
C PHE A 353 14.50 -8.47 1.40
N TYR A 354 13.42 -7.70 1.23
CA TYR A 354 12.06 -8.16 1.52
C TYR A 354 11.57 -9.22 0.53
N GLY A 355 11.97 -9.12 -0.74
CA GLY A 355 11.72 -10.15 -1.75
C GLY A 355 12.26 -11.51 -1.33
N GLN A 356 13.51 -11.52 -0.85
CA GLN A 356 14.21 -12.71 -0.36
C GLN A 356 13.75 -13.17 1.02
N ASN A 357 13.39 -12.23 1.90
CA ASN A 357 13.00 -12.48 3.29
C ASN A 357 11.63 -11.85 3.60
N PRO A 358 10.52 -12.38 3.04
CA PRO A 358 9.20 -11.80 3.29
C PRO A 358 8.87 -11.79 4.78
N CYS A 359 8.27 -10.70 5.26
CA CYS A 359 7.94 -10.45 6.67
C CYS A 359 9.11 -10.36 7.65
N ARG A 360 10.36 -10.48 7.19
CA ARG A 360 11.50 -10.34 8.09
C ARG A 360 11.61 -8.90 8.56
N LYS A 361 11.51 -8.70 9.89
CA LYS A 361 11.84 -7.42 10.51
C LYS A 361 13.35 -7.19 10.40
N VAL A 362 13.73 -5.95 10.07
CA VAL A 362 15.11 -5.46 10.02
C VAL A 362 15.12 -4.06 10.61
N SER A 363 16.14 -3.73 11.39
CA SER A 363 16.22 -2.37 11.95
C SER A 363 16.50 -1.36 10.85
N SER A 364 16.09 -0.11 11.06
CA SER A 364 16.38 0.98 10.13
C SER A 364 17.89 1.12 9.90
N ASP A 365 18.69 0.97 10.95
CA ASP A 365 20.15 1.04 10.87
C ASP A 365 20.72 -0.03 9.95
N GLN A 366 20.26 -1.28 10.10
CA GLN A 366 20.70 -2.39 9.26
C GLN A 366 20.30 -2.18 7.79
N LEU A 367 19.07 -1.72 7.55
CA LEU A 367 18.54 -1.49 6.21
C LEU A 367 19.31 -0.37 5.49
N PHE A 368 19.71 0.69 6.20
CA PHE A 368 20.46 1.80 5.61
C PHE A 368 21.97 1.56 5.56
N ALA A 369 22.58 0.91 6.56
CA ALA A 369 24.03 0.75 6.64
C ALA A 369 24.65 0.07 5.40
N GLN A 370 23.93 -0.89 4.80
CA GLN A 370 24.42 -1.66 3.66
C GLN A 370 24.12 -1.01 2.30
N ALA A 371 23.28 0.03 2.28
CA ALA A 371 22.61 0.44 1.05
C ALA A 371 22.54 1.96 0.83
N TYR A 372 22.78 2.77 1.87
CA TYR A 372 22.85 4.22 1.79
C TYR A 372 24.18 4.75 2.38
N PRO A 373 24.97 5.57 1.67
CA PRO A 373 26.24 6.09 2.16
C PRO A 373 26.09 6.85 3.49
N GLY A 374 26.83 6.40 4.51
CA GLY A 374 26.80 7.00 5.85
C GLY A 374 25.56 6.64 6.68
N GLY A 375 24.77 5.63 6.27
CA GLY A 375 23.64 5.10 7.04
C GLY A 375 22.47 6.07 7.17
N ILE A 376 21.53 5.74 8.06
CA ILE A 376 20.27 6.47 8.22
C ILE A 376 20.49 7.90 8.74
N GLU A 377 21.49 8.11 9.59
CA GLU A 377 21.83 9.44 10.11
C GLU A 377 22.27 10.39 8.99
N SER A 378 23.04 9.89 8.03
CA SER A 378 23.43 10.70 6.86
C SER A 378 22.26 10.90 5.90
N ALA A 379 21.37 9.92 5.75
CA ALA A 379 20.12 10.09 5.02
C ALA A 379 19.26 11.19 5.65
N GLY A 380 19.08 11.18 6.97
CA GLY A 380 18.32 12.18 7.71
C GLY A 380 18.88 13.60 7.58
N ARG A 381 20.20 13.78 7.69
CA ARG A 381 20.83 15.08 7.44
C ARG A 381 20.64 15.57 6.01
N ASN A 382 20.84 14.69 5.03
CA ASN A 382 20.68 15.03 3.62
C ASN A 382 19.21 15.35 3.29
N PHE A 383 18.26 14.66 3.92
CA PHE A 383 16.84 14.91 3.77
C PHE A 383 16.45 16.30 4.28
N ASN A 384 16.88 16.67 5.49
CA ASN A 384 16.62 18.02 6.01
C ASN A 384 17.29 19.10 5.14
N ALA A 385 18.53 18.89 4.71
CA ALA A 385 19.19 19.81 3.77
C ALA A 385 18.48 19.91 2.42
N TRP A 386 17.81 18.83 1.97
CA TRP A 386 16.98 18.82 0.76
C TRP A 386 15.68 19.61 0.97
N LEU A 387 15.02 19.44 2.12
CA LEU A 387 13.85 20.24 2.51
C LEU A 387 14.18 21.73 2.58
N ASP A 388 15.28 22.10 3.23
CA ASP A 388 15.71 23.50 3.42
C ASP A 388 15.99 24.21 2.08
N LYS A 389 16.45 23.46 1.06
CA LYS A 389 16.65 24.02 -0.28
C LYS A 389 15.33 24.38 -0.97
N GLY A 390 14.22 23.72 -0.62
CA GLY A 390 12.88 23.95 -1.17
C GLY A 390 12.77 23.75 -2.69
N LYS A 391 13.73 23.04 -3.31
CA LYS A 391 13.79 22.79 -4.76
C LYS A 391 13.76 21.29 -5.00
N PHE A 392 12.64 20.81 -5.50
CA PHE A 392 12.37 19.39 -5.70
C PHE A 392 12.23 19.09 -7.19
N SER A 393 13.00 18.14 -7.70
CA SER A 393 12.98 17.79 -9.13
C SER A 393 11.76 16.94 -9.46
N THR A 394 11.21 17.10 -10.67
CA THR A 394 10.22 16.16 -11.21
C THR A 394 10.87 14.82 -11.58
N HIS A 395 10.24 13.70 -11.26
CA HIS A 395 10.74 12.36 -11.64
C HIS A 395 10.02 11.84 -12.89
N ARG A 396 10.72 11.06 -13.75
CA ARG A 396 10.20 10.55 -15.04
C ARG A 396 10.56 9.07 -15.25
N TYR A 397 9.62 8.27 -15.77
CA TYR A 397 9.74 6.82 -15.99
C TYR A 397 9.11 6.31 -17.28
#